data_AF-A0A662SC31-F1
#
_entry.id   AF-A0A662SC31-F1
#
_cell.length_a   1.000
_cell.length_b   1.000
_cell.length_c   1.000
_cell.angle_alpha   90.00
_cell.angle_beta   90.00
_cell.angle_gamma   90.00
#
_symmetry.space_group_name_H-M   'P 1'
#
loop_
_entity.id
_entity.type
_entity.pdbx_description
1 polymer ?
#
loop_
_entity_poly.entity_id
_entity_poly.type
_entity_poly.pdbx_seq_one_letter_code
_entity_poly.pdbx_strand_id
1 'polypeptide(L)'
;WSNSYEVDFVVANGEKIEQLIQVCYDLSDYETKEREVKSLVEGSEELRCKDLLCITWDFKGEEKIDRKKIKFVPLWKWLLTK
;
A
#
# COMPACT_ATOMS: atom_id res chain seq x y z
N TRP A 1 -9.18 21.24 -6.42
CA TRP A 1 -9.38 20.59 -5.12
C TRP A 1 -8.55 19.33 -5.14
N SER A 2 -7.51 19.28 -4.31
CA SER A 2 -6.45 18.28 -4.36
C SER A 2 -7.03 16.88 -4.20
N ASN A 3 -6.72 15.98 -5.14
CA ASN A 3 -6.73 14.55 -4.84
C ASN A 3 -5.65 14.34 -3.78
N SER A 4 -6.00 14.48 -2.50
CA SER A 4 -5.14 14.07 -1.42
C SER A 4 -5.18 12.55 -1.43
N TYR A 5 -4.10 11.96 -1.93
CA TYR A 5 -3.96 10.52 -1.94
C TYR A 5 -3.76 10.06 -0.49
N GLU A 6 -4.72 9.32 0.05
CA GLU A 6 -4.74 8.87 1.44
C GLU A 6 -4.20 7.44 1.55
N VAL A 7 -3.47 7.17 2.63
CA VAL A 7 -3.03 5.82 3.01
C VAL A 7 -3.88 5.37 4.20
N ASP A 8 -4.52 4.20 4.11
CA ASP A 8 -5.46 3.74 5.14
C ASP A 8 -4.81 3.55 6.52
N PHE A 9 -3.59 2.98 6.56
CA PHE A 9 -2.89 2.72 7.82
C PHE A 9 -1.39 2.99 7.75
N VAL A 10 -0.88 3.43 8.91
CA VAL A 10 0.55 3.62 9.18
C VAL A 10 0.93 2.77 10.37
N VAL A 11 1.92 1.89 10.20
CA VAL A 11 2.54 1.15 11.29
C VAL A 11 3.76 1.93 11.76
N ALA A 12 3.77 2.31 13.04
CA ALA A 12 4.84 3.08 13.64
C ALA A 12 5.35 2.41 14.93
N ASN A 13 6.66 2.54 15.16
CA ASN A 13 7.33 2.15 16.39
C ASN A 13 7.97 3.41 17.00
N GLY A 14 7.26 4.05 17.92
CA GLY A 14 7.58 5.40 18.37
C GLY A 14 7.49 6.41 17.22
N GLU A 15 8.55 7.17 16.99
CA GLU A 15 8.63 8.16 15.90
C GLU A 15 8.99 7.53 14.54
N LYS A 16 9.39 6.25 14.52
CA LYS A 16 9.80 5.58 13.28
C LYS A 16 8.61 4.96 12.59
N ILE A 17 8.33 5.39 11.36
CA ILE A 17 7.37 4.73 10.48
C ILE A 17 8.01 3.45 9.91
N GLU A 18 7.37 2.31 10.16
CA GLU A 18 7.87 1.00 9.76
C GLU A 18 7.20 0.47 8.50
N GLN A 19 5.90 0.72 8.32
CA GLN A 19 5.15 0.23 7.16
C GLN A 19 3.95 1.13 6.84
N LEU A 20 3.67 1.28 5.54
CA LEU A 20 2.43 1.87 5.03
C LEU A 20 1.55 0.78 4.45
N ILE A 21 0.26 0.81 4.78
CA ILE A 21 -0.69 -0.20 4.35
C ILE A 21 -1.89 0.47 3.70
N GLN A 22 -2.20 0.05 2.47
CA GLN A 22 -3.44 0.35 1.76
C GLN A 22 -4.31 -0.90 1.69
N VAL A 23 -5.62 -0.76 1.74
CA VAL A 23 -6.59 -1.85 1.62
C VAL A 23 -7.45 -1.63 0.38
N CYS A 24 -7.37 -2.54 -0.58
CA CYS A 24 -8.10 -2.47 -1.83
C CYS A 24 -8.96 -3.72 -2.02
N TYR A 25 -10.26 -3.55 -2.30
CA TYR A 25 -11.16 -4.68 -2.54
C TYR A 25 -10.89 -5.32 -3.90
N ASP A 26 -10.74 -4.52 -4.96
CA ASP A 26 -10.56 -5.01 -6.32
C ASP A 26 -9.55 -4.17 -7.11
N LEU A 27 -8.55 -4.84 -7.68
CA LEU A 27 -7.52 -4.27 -8.54
C LEU A 27 -7.82 -4.48 -10.04
N SER A 28 -8.97 -5.05 -10.38
CA SER A 28 -9.37 -5.36 -11.77
C SER A 28 -9.56 -4.11 -12.62
N ASP A 29 -9.94 -3.00 -12.00
CA ASP A 29 -9.95 -1.69 -12.65
C ASP A 29 -8.56 -1.06 -12.62
N TYR A 30 -7.96 -0.93 -13.80
CA TYR A 30 -6.65 -0.34 -14.01
C TYR A 30 -6.57 1.11 -13.48
N GLU A 31 -7.63 1.91 -13.63
CA GLU A 31 -7.65 3.29 -13.10
C GLU A 31 -7.67 3.30 -11.58
N THR A 32 -8.45 2.40 -10.96
CA THR A 32 -8.47 2.22 -9.51
C THR A 32 -7.09 1.80 -9.01
N LYS A 33 -6.48 0.81 -9.65
CA LYS A 33 -5.12 0.34 -9.29
C LYS A 33 -4.06 1.43 -9.35
N GLU A 34 -4.04 2.25 -10.41
CA GLU A 34 -3.06 3.35 -10.51
C GLU A 34 -3.23 4.38 -9.38
N ARG A 35 -4.47 4.69 -8.98
CA ARG A 35 -4.74 5.64 -7.89
C ARG A 35 -4.31 5.10 -6.53
N GLU A 36 -4.68 3.86 -6.21
CA GLU A 36 -4.35 3.21 -4.93
C GLU A 36 -2.83 3.09 -4.74
N VAL A 37 -2.14 2.69 -5.81
CA VAL A 37 -0.69 2.58 -5.83
C VAL A 37 -0.02 3.94 -5.68
N LYS A 38 -0.55 4.97 -6.34
CA LYS A 38 -0.01 6.33 -6.26
C LYS A 38 -0.08 6.88 -4.84
N SER A 39 -1.17 6.61 -4.10
CA SER A 39 -1.27 6.98 -2.68
C SER A 39 -0.16 6.39 -1.83
N LEU A 40 0.11 5.10 -1.99
CA LEU A 40 1.22 4.45 -1.28
C LEU A 40 2.58 5.02 -1.65
N VAL A 41 2.79 5.34 -2.93
CA VAL A 41 4.06 5.90 -3.42
C VAL A 41 4.28 7.31 -2.91
N GLU A 42 3.25 8.17 -2.90
CA GLU A 42 3.35 9.54 -2.39
C GLU A 42 3.54 9.54 -0.87
N GLY A 43 2.72 8.80 -0.12
CA GLY A 43 2.86 8.66 1.34
C GLY A 43 4.23 8.09 1.74
N SER A 44 4.80 7.19 0.93
CA SER A 44 6.16 6.67 1.11
C SER A 44 7.23 7.76 1.06
N GLU A 45 7.07 8.79 0.22
CA GLU A 45 8.03 9.90 0.11
C GLU A 45 7.93 10.84 1.30
N GLU A 46 6.71 11.23 1.64
CA GLU A 46 6.44 12.14 2.74
C GLU A 46 6.89 11.55 4.08
N LEU A 47 6.56 10.27 4.31
CA LEU A 47 6.88 9.57 5.56
C LEU A 47 8.24 8.85 5.53
N ARG A 48 8.96 8.93 4.41
CA ARG A 48 10.26 8.25 4.17
C ARG A 48 10.23 6.75 4.48
N CYS A 49 9.09 6.11 4.28
CA CYS A 49 8.87 4.69 4.55
C CYS A 49 9.07 3.86 3.28
N LYS A 50 9.79 2.74 3.37
CA LYS A 50 10.07 1.87 2.20
C LYS A 50 9.30 0.55 2.19
N ASP A 51 8.68 0.19 3.32
CA ASP A 51 7.84 -1.02 3.39
C ASP A 51 6.41 -0.64 3.05
N LEU A 52 5.99 -1.01 1.84
CA LEU A 52 4.68 -0.68 1.28
C LEU A 52 3.90 -1.96 1.05
N LEU A 53 2.71 -2.03 1.65
CA LEU A 53 1.82 -3.17 1.59
C LEU A 53 0.46 -2.71 1.06
N CYS A 54 -0.05 -3.43 0.06
CA CYS A 54 -1.44 -3.35 -0.35
C CYS A 54 -2.11 -4.67 0.01
N ILE A 55 -3.09 -4.62 0.90
CA ILE A 55 -3.94 -5.77 1.23
C ILE A 55 -5.07 -5.82 0.21
N THR A 56 -5.24 -6.96 -0.42
CA THR A 56 -6.21 -7.17 -1.50
C THR A 56 -7.25 -8.21 -1.10
N TRP A 57 -8.33 -8.37 -1.87
CA TRP A 57 -9.24 -9.49 -1.63
C TRP A 57 -8.59 -10.85 -1.89
N ASP A 58 -8.04 -11.05 -3.10
CA ASP A 58 -7.47 -12.32 -3.56
C ASP A 58 -6.16 -12.20 -4.37
N PHE A 59 -5.80 -11.00 -4.82
CA PHE A 59 -4.60 -10.76 -5.62
C PHE A 59 -3.31 -10.84 -4.80
N LYS A 60 -2.36 -11.66 -5.24
CA LYS A 60 -1.01 -11.73 -4.67
C LYS A 60 0.01 -11.32 -5.72
N GLY A 61 0.90 -10.42 -5.37
CA GLY A 61 1.93 -9.96 -6.29
C GLY A 61 2.94 -9.03 -5.65
N GLU A 62 3.88 -8.56 -6.46
CA GLU A 62 4.82 -7.51 -6.09
C GLU A 62 5.04 -6.62 -7.32
N GLU A 63 5.03 -5.31 -7.11
CA GLU A 63 5.28 -4.34 -8.18
C GLU A 63 6.40 -3.38 -7.77
N LYS A 64 7.15 -2.92 -8.78
CA LYS A 64 8.19 -1.92 -8.61
C LYS A 64 7.79 -0.66 -9.36
N ILE A 65 7.60 0.42 -8.61
CA ILE A 65 7.14 1.72 -9.12
C ILE A 65 8.00 2.79 -8.47
N ASP A 66 8.57 3.68 -9.27
CA ASP A 66 9.49 4.74 -8.83
C ASP A 66 10.58 4.26 -7.88
N ARG A 67 11.15 3.08 -8.19
CA ARG A 67 12.20 2.39 -7.41
C ARG A 67 11.75 1.91 -6.02
N LYS A 68 10.48 2.06 -5.66
CA LYS A 68 9.85 1.47 -4.48
C LYS A 68 9.26 0.12 -4.84
N LYS A 69 9.13 -0.76 -3.85
CA LYS A 69 8.55 -2.08 -4.01
C LYS A 69 7.28 -2.14 -3.19
N ILE A 70 6.16 -2.45 -3.84
CA ILE A 70 4.86 -2.62 -3.19
C ILE A 70 4.54 -4.11 -3.20
N LYS A 71 4.20 -4.65 -2.03
CA LYS A 71 3.73 -6.03 -1.89
C LYS A 71 2.21 -6.04 -1.92
N PHE A 72 1.65 -6.96 -2.67
CA PHE A 72 0.21 -7.23 -2.67
C PHE A 72 -0.05 -8.56 -1.98
N VAL A 73 -0.84 -8.54 -0.92
CA VAL A 73 -1.14 -9.72 -0.11
C VAL A 73 -2.65 -9.86 0.06
N PRO A 74 -3.24 -11.02 -0.27
CA PRO A 74 -4.63 -11.28 0.00
C PRO A 74 -4.96 -11.17 1.49
N LEU A 75 -6.09 -10.58 1.84
CA LEU A 75 -6.52 -10.33 3.21
C LEU A 75 -6.52 -11.60 4.05
N TRP A 76 -7.11 -12.69 3.53
CA TRP A 76 -7.14 -13.98 4.21
C TRP A 76 -5.74 -14.50 4.53
N LYS A 77 -4.77 -14.25 3.64
CA LYS A 77 -3.40 -14.67 3.85
C LYS A 77 -2.73 -13.81 4.91
N TRP A 78 -2.92 -12.50 4.83
CA TRP A 78 -2.40 -11.55 5.81
C TRP A 78 -2.88 -11.87 7.23
N LEU A 79 -4.17 -12.17 7.39
CA LEU A 79 -4.77 -12.55 8.67
C LEU A 79 -4.23 -13.86 9.25
N LEU A 80 -3.84 -14.80 8.39
CA LEU A 80 -3.32 -16.13 8.79
C LEU A 80 -1.80 -16.16 8.96
N THR A 81 -1.08 -15.15 8.50
CA THR A 81 0.36 -14.99 8.75
C THR A 81 0.57 -14.13 9.99
N LYS A 82 0.66 -14.76 11.16
CA LYS A 82 1.19 -14.17 12.38
C LYS A 82 2.25 -15.07 12.98
#